data_AF-A0A5J5K591-F1
#
_entry.id   AF-A0A5J5K591-F1
#
_cell.length_a   1.000
_cell.length_b   1.000
_cell.length_c   1.000
_cell.angle_alpha   90.00
_cell.angle_beta   90.00
_cell.angle_gamma   90.00
#
_symmetry.space_group_name_H-M   'P 1'
#
loop_
_entity.id
_entity.type
_entity.pdbx_description
1 polymer ?
#
loop_
_entity_poly.entity_id
_entity_poly.type
_entity_poly.pdbx_seq_one_letter_code
_entity_poly.pdbx_strand_id
1 'polypeptide(L)'
;MAEEMNAAAEAALNALRAARKARLDAENEIERSVIDARHVNAGWRLIAEELGILQPNCTRKYKPMIEAGKWKPRPKWDALPAEDRAAPALVAVRHAKQALVDMEAAELQAVADARAAEVTWDDIAEVFSMHQPNVIAKFKPLLVEERIVRVWVKGKEPGAGGKKAEKAGTAAKGKATRDGADELLGRWLREE
;
A
#
# COMPACT_ATOMS: atom_id res chain seq x y z
N MET A 1 4.67 12.34 32.26
CA MET A 1 5.89 12.03 31.46
C MET A 1 6.00 10.53 31.17
N ALA A 2 6.51 9.66 32.08
CA ALA A 2 6.68 8.23 31.76
C ALA A 2 5.36 7.45 31.54
N GLU A 3 4.31 7.72 32.33
CA GLU A 3 3.00 7.08 32.15
C GLU A 3 2.28 7.55 30.88
N GLU A 4 2.45 8.81 30.48
CA GLU A 4 1.87 9.36 29.24
C GLU A 4 2.57 8.83 27.99
N MET A 5 3.90 8.67 28.04
CA MET A 5 4.66 8.04 26.96
C MET A 5 4.24 6.58 26.76
N ASN A 6 4.00 5.85 27.85
CA ASN A 6 3.54 4.47 27.78
C ASN A 6 2.11 4.37 27.19
N ALA A 7 1.20 5.27 27.58
CA ALA A 7 -0.15 5.32 27.04
C ALA A 7 -0.17 5.64 25.53
N ALA A 8 0.69 6.54 25.06
CA ALA A 8 0.82 6.86 23.63
C ALA A 8 1.36 5.67 22.82
N ALA A 9 2.36 4.97 23.32
CA ALA A 9 2.92 3.76 22.69
C ALA A 9 1.88 2.63 22.59
N GLU A 10 1.14 2.37 23.67
CA GLU A 10 0.07 1.37 23.68
C GLU A 10 -1.08 1.72 22.72
N ALA A 11 -1.50 3.00 22.68
CA ALA A 11 -2.51 3.47 21.75
C ALA A 11 -2.07 3.29 20.28
N ALA A 12 -0.80 3.61 19.98
CA ALA A 12 -0.25 3.44 18.64
C ALA A 12 -0.13 1.96 18.22
N LEU A 13 0.26 1.07 19.14
CA LEU A 13 0.26 -0.38 18.89
C LEU A 13 -1.16 -0.91 18.62
N ASN A 14 -2.16 -0.45 19.36
CA ASN A 14 -3.55 -0.83 19.12
C ASN A 14 -4.08 -0.32 17.78
N ALA A 15 -3.73 0.90 17.39
CA ALA A 15 -4.04 1.44 16.07
C ALA A 15 -3.36 0.62 14.96
N LEU A 16 -2.09 0.22 15.13
CA LEU A 16 -1.37 -0.64 14.19
C LEU A 16 -2.02 -2.02 14.06
N ARG A 17 -2.42 -2.65 15.17
CA ARG A 17 -3.16 -3.93 15.14
C ARG A 17 -4.48 -3.79 14.36
N ALA A 18 -5.21 -2.69 14.57
CA ALA A 18 -6.44 -2.42 13.85
C ALA A 18 -6.20 -2.21 12.33
N ALA A 19 -5.18 -1.44 11.96
CA ALA A 19 -4.80 -1.21 10.57
C ALA A 19 -4.35 -2.52 9.89
N ARG A 20 -3.55 -3.34 10.58
CA ARG A 20 -3.13 -4.66 10.09
C ARG A 20 -4.32 -5.57 9.84
N LYS A 21 -5.26 -5.64 10.78
CA LYS A 21 -6.50 -6.40 10.62
C LYS A 21 -7.31 -5.92 9.42
N ALA A 22 -7.51 -4.61 9.28
CA ALA A 22 -8.22 -4.03 8.15
C ALA A 22 -7.57 -4.37 6.79
N ARG A 23 -6.24 -4.36 6.73
CA ARG A 23 -5.48 -4.76 5.54
C ARG A 23 -5.67 -6.25 5.20
N LEU A 24 -5.64 -7.13 6.20
CA LEU A 24 -5.92 -8.57 6.00
C LEU A 24 -7.37 -8.80 5.55
N ASP A 25 -8.33 -8.06 6.11
CA ASP A 25 -9.73 -8.14 5.70
C ASP A 25 -9.92 -7.67 4.24
N ALA A 26 -9.18 -6.64 3.80
CA ALA A 26 -9.16 -6.20 2.41
C ALA A 26 -8.55 -7.25 1.46
N GLU A 27 -7.49 -7.95 1.86
CA GLU A 27 -6.94 -9.08 1.08
C GLU A 27 -7.97 -10.21 0.93
N ASN A 28 -8.65 -10.57 2.02
CA ASN A 28 -9.71 -11.57 1.99
C ASN A 28 -10.86 -11.15 1.07
N GLU A 29 -11.20 -9.86 1.01
CA GLU A 29 -12.24 -9.35 0.11
C GLU A 29 -11.82 -9.40 -1.37
N ILE A 30 -10.53 -9.21 -1.69
CA ILE A 30 -10.01 -9.47 -3.04
C ILE A 30 -10.21 -10.94 -3.40
N GLU A 31 -9.82 -11.85 -2.51
CA GLU A 31 -9.99 -13.30 -2.76
C GLU A 31 -11.45 -13.64 -3.04
N ARG A 32 -12.36 -13.19 -2.19
CA ARG A 32 -13.81 -13.40 -2.38
C ARG A 32 -14.32 -12.80 -3.68
N SER A 33 -13.88 -11.59 -4.04
CA SER A 33 -14.29 -10.93 -5.28
C SER A 33 -13.78 -11.64 -6.53
N VAL A 34 -12.56 -12.20 -6.50
CA VAL A 34 -12.03 -13.04 -7.59
C VAL A 34 -12.84 -14.32 -7.74
N ILE A 35 -13.20 -14.96 -6.63
CA ILE A 35 -14.01 -16.20 -6.62
C ILE A 35 -15.40 -15.93 -7.18
N ASP A 36 -16.02 -14.83 -6.77
CA ASP A 36 -17.30 -14.36 -7.31
C ASP A 36 -17.22 -14.10 -8.81
N ALA A 37 -16.22 -13.34 -9.27
CA ALA A 37 -16.01 -13.05 -10.69
C ALA A 37 -15.83 -14.34 -11.51
N ARG A 38 -15.09 -15.32 -10.96
CA ARG A 38 -14.93 -16.64 -11.61
C ARG A 38 -16.20 -17.47 -11.60
N HIS A 39 -17.01 -17.39 -10.55
CA HIS A 39 -18.29 -18.09 -10.47
C HIS A 39 -19.27 -17.63 -11.57
N VAL A 40 -19.27 -16.33 -11.88
CA VAL A 40 -20.06 -15.75 -12.98
C VAL A 40 -19.34 -15.82 -14.34
N ASN A 41 -18.35 -16.71 -14.47
CA ASN A 41 -17.60 -16.98 -15.69
C ASN A 41 -16.72 -15.84 -16.25
N ALA A 42 -16.40 -14.79 -15.48
CA ALA A 42 -15.49 -13.74 -15.94
C ALA A 42 -14.09 -14.28 -16.24
N GLY A 43 -13.52 -13.98 -17.42
CA GLY A 43 -12.24 -14.54 -17.85
C GLY A 43 -11.05 -14.13 -16.96
N TRP A 44 -10.10 -15.06 -16.76
CA TRP A 44 -8.88 -14.81 -15.97
C TRP A 44 -8.08 -13.58 -16.43
N ARG A 45 -8.09 -13.30 -17.74
CA ARG A 45 -7.43 -12.13 -18.31
C ARG A 45 -8.04 -10.84 -17.77
N LEU A 46 -9.37 -10.71 -17.80
CA LEU A 46 -10.09 -9.54 -17.32
C LEU A 46 -9.87 -9.34 -15.82
N ILE A 47 -9.96 -10.41 -15.03
CA ILE A 47 -9.69 -10.34 -13.59
C ILE A 47 -8.25 -9.87 -13.32
N ALA A 48 -7.27 -10.37 -14.08
CA ALA A 48 -5.88 -9.97 -13.93
C ALA A 48 -5.65 -8.49 -14.31
N GLU A 49 -6.34 -8.00 -15.35
CA GLU A 49 -6.35 -6.59 -15.74
C GLU A 49 -6.91 -5.71 -14.60
N GLU A 50 -8.03 -6.09 -13.98
CA GLU A 50 -8.60 -5.36 -12.83
C GLU A 50 -7.70 -5.35 -11.59
N LEU A 51 -6.92 -6.42 -11.39
CA LEU A 51 -5.96 -6.52 -10.29
C LEU A 51 -4.63 -5.81 -10.59
N GLY A 52 -4.37 -5.42 -11.84
CA GLY A 52 -3.10 -4.85 -12.28
C GLY A 52 -1.93 -5.85 -12.23
N ILE A 53 -2.19 -7.14 -12.41
CA ILE A 53 -1.17 -8.20 -12.38
C ILE A 53 -1.17 -9.03 -13.66
N LEU A 54 -0.07 -9.73 -13.94
CA LEU A 54 0.01 -10.65 -15.07
C LEU A 54 -0.95 -11.84 -14.88
N GLN A 55 -1.65 -12.22 -15.95
CA GLN A 55 -2.63 -13.32 -15.93
C GLN A 55 -2.08 -14.66 -15.42
N PRO A 56 -0.84 -15.09 -15.73
CA PRO A 56 -0.26 -16.29 -15.12
C PRO A 56 -0.14 -16.19 -13.59
N ASN A 57 0.21 -15.01 -13.06
CA ASN A 57 0.33 -14.79 -11.62
C ASN A 57 -1.04 -14.81 -10.93
N CYS A 58 -2.04 -14.17 -11.55
CA CYS A 58 -3.42 -14.21 -11.09
C CYS A 58 -3.95 -15.65 -11.01
N THR A 59 -3.77 -16.40 -12.09
CA THR A 59 -4.22 -17.80 -12.18
C THR A 59 -3.51 -18.66 -11.14
N ARG A 60 -2.17 -18.57 -11.04
CA ARG A 60 -1.38 -19.33 -10.07
C ARG A 60 -1.80 -19.08 -8.63
N LYS A 61 -2.14 -17.83 -8.28
CA LYS A 61 -2.54 -17.46 -6.92
C LYS A 61 -3.96 -17.95 -6.59
N TYR A 62 -4.94 -17.67 -7.44
CA TYR A 62 -6.35 -17.81 -7.06
C TYR A 62 -7.01 -19.11 -7.55
N LYS A 63 -6.54 -19.72 -8.65
CA LYS A 63 -7.14 -20.96 -9.17
C LYS A 63 -7.14 -22.10 -8.13
N PRO A 64 -6.04 -22.38 -7.39
CA PRO A 64 -6.06 -23.43 -6.37
C PRO A 64 -7.06 -23.16 -5.24
N MET A 65 -7.32 -21.89 -4.92
CA MET A 65 -8.25 -21.51 -3.84
C MET A 65 -9.71 -21.78 -4.23
N ILE A 66 -10.04 -21.54 -5.50
CA ILE A 66 -11.35 -21.90 -6.08
C ILE A 66 -11.52 -23.41 -6.12
N GLU A 67 -10.51 -24.14 -6.62
CA GLU A 67 -10.56 -25.61 -6.75
C GLU A 67 -10.64 -26.30 -5.38
N ALA A 68 -10.00 -25.75 -4.35
CA ALA A 68 -10.10 -26.24 -2.98
C ALA A 68 -11.47 -25.96 -2.32
N GLY A 69 -12.34 -25.17 -2.94
CA GLY A 69 -13.67 -24.87 -2.41
C GLY A 69 -13.66 -24.10 -1.09
N LYS A 70 -12.56 -23.41 -0.76
CA LYS A 70 -12.38 -22.70 0.54
C LYS A 70 -13.42 -21.61 0.77
N TRP A 71 -13.96 -21.04 -0.30
CA TRP A 71 -14.97 -19.99 -0.25
C TRP A 71 -16.14 -20.33 -1.17
N LYS A 72 -17.35 -20.09 -0.68
CA LYS A 72 -18.56 -20.14 -1.50
C LYS A 72 -18.80 -18.78 -2.16
N PRO A 73 -19.15 -18.74 -3.44
CA PRO A 73 -19.57 -17.50 -4.11
C PRO A 73 -20.73 -16.85 -3.38
N ARG A 74 -20.77 -15.51 -3.37
CA ARG A 74 -21.87 -14.77 -2.75
C ARG A 74 -23.12 -14.85 -3.63
N PRO A 75 -24.31 -15.10 -3.04
CA PRO A 75 -25.54 -15.30 -3.81
C PRO A 75 -26.06 -14.04 -4.51
N LYS A 76 -25.53 -12.86 -4.19
CA LYS A 76 -25.96 -11.57 -4.75
C LYS A 76 -25.86 -11.51 -6.29
N TRP A 77 -25.00 -12.34 -6.88
CA TRP A 77 -24.83 -12.39 -8.33
C TRP A 77 -25.89 -13.24 -9.03
N ASP A 78 -26.49 -14.18 -8.32
CA ASP A 78 -27.52 -15.07 -8.89
C ASP A 78 -28.85 -14.36 -9.15
N ALA A 79 -29.06 -13.21 -8.52
CA ALA A 79 -30.23 -12.35 -8.74
C ALA A 79 -30.19 -11.59 -10.08
N LEU A 80 -29.03 -11.51 -10.75
CA LEU A 80 -28.89 -10.82 -12.04
C LEU A 80 -29.04 -11.80 -13.22
N PRO A 81 -29.52 -11.34 -14.39
CA PRO A 81 -29.43 -12.10 -15.65
C PRO A 81 -27.98 -12.51 -15.93
N ALA A 82 -27.77 -13.71 -16.48
CA ALA A 82 -26.43 -14.29 -16.63
C ALA A 82 -25.47 -13.41 -17.44
N GLU A 83 -25.99 -12.78 -18.48
CA GLU A 83 -25.34 -11.81 -19.37
C GLU A 83 -24.82 -10.56 -18.65
N ASP A 84 -25.46 -10.17 -17.54
CA ASP A 84 -25.17 -8.93 -16.82
C ASP A 84 -24.31 -9.12 -15.57
N ARG A 85 -23.97 -10.36 -15.21
CA ARG A 85 -23.26 -10.67 -13.95
C ARG A 85 -21.78 -10.31 -13.98
N ALA A 86 -21.11 -10.46 -15.13
CA ALA A 86 -19.67 -10.38 -15.22
C ALA A 86 -19.12 -8.96 -14.98
N ALA A 87 -19.74 -7.94 -15.59
CA ALA A 87 -19.31 -6.55 -15.44
C ALA A 87 -19.30 -6.05 -13.98
N PRO A 88 -20.39 -6.18 -13.19
CA PRO A 88 -20.39 -5.72 -11.81
C PRO A 88 -19.49 -6.57 -10.90
N ALA A 89 -19.27 -7.86 -11.21
CA ALA A 89 -18.31 -8.69 -10.48
C ALA A 89 -16.85 -8.24 -10.71
N LEU A 90 -16.49 -7.85 -11.93
CA LEU A 90 -15.17 -7.26 -12.23
C LEU A 90 -15.00 -5.89 -11.55
N VAL A 91 -16.05 -5.07 -11.51
CA VAL A 91 -16.04 -3.82 -10.75
C VAL A 91 -15.80 -4.07 -9.25
N ALA A 92 -16.39 -5.12 -8.68
CA ALA A 92 -16.10 -5.51 -7.29
C ALA A 92 -14.64 -5.89 -7.07
N VAL A 93 -13.99 -6.60 -8.01
CA VAL A 93 -12.55 -6.91 -7.96
C VAL A 93 -11.72 -5.62 -7.95
N ARG A 94 -12.04 -4.66 -8.83
CA ARG A 94 -11.37 -3.35 -8.87
C ARG A 94 -11.50 -2.59 -7.55
N HIS A 95 -12.72 -2.52 -7.01
CA HIS A 95 -12.96 -1.84 -5.73
C HIS A 95 -12.22 -2.51 -4.57
N ALA A 96 -12.22 -3.84 -4.51
CA ALA A 96 -11.46 -4.57 -3.49
C ALA A 96 -9.95 -4.31 -3.62
N LYS A 97 -9.43 -4.22 -4.86
CA LYS A 97 -8.03 -3.86 -5.09
C LYS A 97 -7.72 -2.44 -4.64
N GLN A 98 -8.58 -1.47 -4.94
CA GLN A 98 -8.39 -0.09 -4.48
C GLN A 98 -8.42 -0.01 -2.95
N ALA A 99 -9.39 -0.67 -2.32
CA ALA A 99 -9.49 -0.72 -0.87
C ALA A 99 -8.22 -1.31 -0.23
N LEU A 100 -7.63 -2.36 -0.83
CA LEU A 100 -6.35 -2.89 -0.34
C LEU A 100 -5.22 -1.86 -0.42
N VAL A 101 -5.12 -1.10 -1.52
CA VAL A 101 -4.09 -0.04 -1.66
C VAL A 101 -4.27 1.02 -0.56
N ASP A 102 -5.50 1.44 -0.31
CA ASP A 102 -5.81 2.42 0.73
C ASP A 102 -5.47 1.88 2.13
N MET A 103 -5.75 0.59 2.38
CA MET A 103 -5.39 -0.06 3.65
C MET A 103 -3.88 -0.30 3.79
N GLU A 104 -3.15 -0.54 2.70
CA GLU A 104 -1.68 -0.65 2.71
C GLU A 104 -1.04 0.70 3.08
N ALA A 105 -1.57 1.81 2.57
CA ALA A 105 -1.15 3.15 2.97
C ALA A 105 -1.47 3.44 4.45
N ALA A 106 -2.67 3.07 4.91
CA ALA A 106 -3.05 3.22 6.32
C ALA A 106 -2.19 2.35 7.26
N GLU A 107 -1.84 1.12 6.85
CA GLU A 107 -0.91 0.24 7.59
C GLU A 107 0.47 0.90 7.71
N LEU A 108 1.00 1.47 6.61
CA LEU A 108 2.27 2.20 6.64
C LEU A 108 2.22 3.42 7.57
N GLN A 109 1.13 4.21 7.51
CA GLN A 109 0.94 5.36 8.41
C GLN A 109 0.91 4.92 9.87
N ALA A 110 0.21 3.83 10.20
CA ALA A 110 0.15 3.32 11.56
C ALA A 110 1.52 2.83 12.06
N VAL A 111 2.36 2.27 11.18
CA VAL A 111 3.76 1.95 11.51
C VAL A 111 4.57 3.23 11.77
N ALA A 112 4.37 4.28 10.97
CA ALA A 112 5.02 5.58 11.18
C ALA A 112 4.64 6.18 12.54
N ASP A 113 3.35 6.15 12.88
CA ASP A 113 2.83 6.67 14.15
C ASP A 113 3.32 5.87 15.35
N ALA A 114 3.36 4.53 15.25
CA ALA A 114 3.98 3.67 16.26
C ALA A 114 5.47 4.02 16.47
N ARG A 115 6.22 4.24 15.39
CA ARG A 115 7.62 4.66 15.49
C ARG A 115 7.80 6.06 16.08
N ALA A 116 6.87 6.98 15.82
CA ALA A 116 6.87 8.31 16.42
C ALA A 116 6.54 8.28 17.93
N ALA A 117 5.74 7.31 18.37
CA ALA A 117 5.47 7.02 19.78
C ALA A 117 6.53 6.12 20.44
N GLU A 118 7.72 5.98 19.84
CA GLU A 118 8.87 5.23 20.35
C GLU A 118 8.65 3.70 20.50
N VAL A 119 7.60 3.14 19.90
CA VAL A 119 7.34 1.68 19.88
C VAL A 119 8.49 0.95 19.20
N THR A 120 8.98 -0.13 19.82
CA THR A 120 10.15 -0.86 19.30
C THR A 120 9.83 -1.64 18.01
N TRP A 121 10.86 -1.98 17.24
CA TRP A 121 10.68 -2.83 16.07
C TRP A 121 10.27 -4.26 16.44
N ASP A 122 10.60 -4.73 17.65
CA ASP A 122 10.21 -6.05 18.13
C ASP A 122 8.70 -6.11 18.39
N ASP A 123 8.13 -5.10 19.03
CA ASP A 123 6.68 -5.01 19.27
C ASP A 123 5.89 -4.89 17.96
N ILE A 124 6.41 -4.10 17.01
CA ILE A 124 5.84 -4.00 15.66
C ILE A 124 5.91 -5.37 14.98
N ALA A 125 7.05 -6.07 15.09
CA ALA A 125 7.24 -7.38 14.48
C ALA A 125 6.29 -8.44 15.02
N GLU A 126 5.96 -8.38 16.31
CA GLU A 126 4.93 -9.21 16.92
C GLU A 126 3.56 -8.99 16.27
N VAL A 127 3.15 -7.73 16.06
CA VAL A 127 1.87 -7.41 15.38
C VAL A 127 1.80 -8.01 13.98
N PHE A 128 2.92 -8.00 13.26
CA PHE A 128 3.00 -8.59 11.92
C PHE A 128 3.18 -10.10 11.93
N SER A 129 3.45 -10.71 13.09
CA SER A 129 3.85 -12.12 13.23
C SER A 129 5.01 -12.46 12.28
N MET A 130 5.99 -11.56 12.21
CA MET A 130 7.16 -11.65 11.33
C MET A 130 8.44 -11.51 12.16
N HIS A 131 9.56 -12.05 11.66
CA HIS A 131 10.86 -11.75 12.25
C HIS A 131 11.21 -10.27 12.06
N GLN A 132 11.73 -9.63 13.12
CA GLN A 132 12.05 -8.21 13.16
C GLN A 132 12.90 -7.71 11.97
N PRO A 133 13.97 -8.41 11.51
CA PRO A 133 14.73 -7.96 10.33
C PRO A 133 13.87 -7.80 9.07
N ASN A 134 12.85 -8.64 8.89
CA ASN A 134 11.97 -8.59 7.72
C ASN A 134 11.00 -7.40 7.79
N VAL A 135 10.54 -7.06 9.00
CA VAL A 135 9.68 -5.90 9.23
C VAL A 135 10.46 -4.60 8.99
N ILE A 136 11.69 -4.54 9.50
CA ILE A 136 12.60 -3.42 9.24
C ILE A 136 12.86 -3.28 7.73
N ALA A 137 13.25 -4.35 7.05
CA ALA A 137 13.52 -4.34 5.62
C ALA A 137 12.29 -3.91 4.80
N LYS A 138 11.07 -4.29 5.22
CA LYS A 138 9.82 -3.91 4.57
C LYS A 138 9.48 -2.44 4.77
N PHE A 139 9.53 -1.93 6.00
CA PHE A 139 8.94 -0.63 6.34
C PHE A 139 9.95 0.51 6.49
N LYS A 140 11.16 0.24 7.01
CA LYS A 140 12.15 1.31 7.27
C LYS A 140 12.47 2.14 6.01
N PRO A 141 12.66 1.57 4.80
CA PRO A 141 12.89 2.36 3.60
C PRO A 141 11.71 3.28 3.25
N LEU A 142 10.47 2.77 3.37
CA LEU A 142 9.25 3.50 3.04
C LEU A 142 8.99 4.70 3.97
N LEU A 143 9.33 4.55 5.25
CA LEU A 143 9.22 5.63 6.23
C LEU A 143 10.19 6.79 5.94
N VAL A 144 11.36 6.50 5.37
CA VAL A 144 12.34 7.53 4.98
C VAL A 144 11.83 8.31 3.78
N GLU A 145 11.28 7.62 2.77
CA GLU A 145 10.72 8.24 1.56
C GLU A 145 9.52 9.15 1.90
N GLU A 146 8.61 8.70 2.76
CA GLU A 146 7.44 9.50 3.16
C GLU A 146 7.83 10.77 3.93
N ARG A 147 8.87 10.69 4.78
CA ARG A 147 9.40 11.85 5.50
C ARG A 147 10.01 12.88 4.54
N ILE A 148 10.72 12.43 3.49
CA ILE A 148 11.29 13.31 2.47
C ILE A 148 10.19 14.06 1.70
N VAL A 149 9.10 13.38 1.32
CA VAL A 149 7.96 14.00 0.62
C VAL A 149 7.27 15.05 1.50
N ARG A 150 7.01 14.75 2.79
CA ARG A 150 6.40 15.74 3.72
C ARG A 150 7.27 16.97 3.94
N VAL A 151 8.59 16.81 4.01
CA VAL A 151 9.54 17.94 4.12
C VAL A 151 9.53 18.79 2.84
N TRP A 152 9.46 18.17 1.66
CA TRP A 152 9.38 18.89 0.39
C TRP A 152 8.06 19.67 0.20
N VAL A 153 6.93 19.12 0.66
CA VAL A 153 5.63 19.82 0.63
C VAL A 153 5.61 21.00 1.61
N LYS A 154 6.24 20.85 2.79
CA LYS A 154 6.33 21.94 3.77
C LYS A 154 7.36 23.03 3.38
N GLY A 155 8.32 22.71 2.52
CA GLY A 155 9.36 23.63 2.04
C GLY A 155 9.05 24.39 0.74
N LYS A 156 7.89 24.16 0.11
CA LYS A 156 7.44 24.88 -1.09
C LYS A 156 6.09 25.51 -0.86
N GLU A 157 6.08 26.70 -0.26
CA GLU A 157 5.06 27.68 -0.64
C GLU A 157 5.29 28.05 -2.10
N PRO A 158 4.28 27.99 -2.99
CA PRO A 158 4.38 28.61 -4.30
C PRO A 158 4.38 30.12 -4.05
N GLY A 159 5.57 30.70 -3.93
CA GLY A 159 5.76 32.14 -3.91
C GLY A 159 5.03 32.75 -5.09
N ALA A 160 3.95 33.47 -4.77
CA ALA A 160 3.23 34.35 -5.67
C ALA A 160 4.18 35.49 -6.09
N GLY A 161 5.00 35.24 -7.11
CA GLY A 161 5.80 36.24 -7.81
C GLY A 161 5.14 36.56 -9.15
N GLY A 162 4.36 37.64 -9.19
CA GLY A 162 3.74 38.13 -10.41
C GLY A 162 4.73 38.82 -11.37
N LYS A 163 4.38 38.68 -12.66
CA LYS A 163 4.62 39.57 -13.81
C LYS A 163 5.92 39.44 -14.65
N LYS A 164 5.65 38.92 -15.86
CA LYS A 164 5.92 39.45 -17.22
C LYS A 164 7.27 39.18 -17.92
N ALA A 165 7.08 38.67 -19.15
CA ALA A 165 7.93 38.71 -20.36
C ALA A 165 9.26 37.91 -20.25
N GLU A 166 9.77 37.20 -21.25
CA GLU A 166 9.70 37.34 -22.71
C GLU A 166 10.24 36.04 -23.36
N LYS A 167 10.07 35.92 -24.69
CA LYS A 167 10.46 34.78 -25.54
C LYS A 167 11.98 34.49 -25.55
N ALA A 168 12.36 33.22 -25.52
CA ALA A 168 13.46 32.55 -26.24
C ALA A 168 13.45 31.07 -25.76
N GLY A 169 13.49 30.02 -26.58
CA GLY A 169 14.53 29.73 -27.56
C GLY A 169 15.49 28.67 -26.99
N THR A 170 15.26 27.41 -27.35
CA THR A 170 16.29 26.36 -27.56
C THR A 170 17.04 25.72 -26.36
N ALA A 171 16.90 24.40 -26.29
CA ALA A 171 17.81 23.35 -25.79
C ALA A 171 18.78 23.62 -24.63
N ALA A 172 18.60 22.87 -23.52
CA ALA A 172 19.72 22.39 -22.70
C ALA A 172 19.38 21.04 -22.05
N LYS A 173 20.06 19.98 -22.51
CA LYS A 173 20.27 18.75 -21.76
C LYS A 173 21.05 19.09 -20.47
N GLY A 174 20.43 18.90 -19.31
CA GLY A 174 21.11 18.97 -18.01
C GLY A 174 20.84 17.69 -17.24
N LYS A 175 21.84 16.80 -17.18
CA LYS A 175 21.85 15.62 -16.29
C LYS A 175 21.74 16.10 -14.85
N ALA A 176 20.68 15.72 -14.13
CA ALA A 176 20.71 15.70 -12.68
C ALA A 176 21.63 14.52 -12.29
N THR A 177 22.85 14.83 -11.88
CA THR A 177 23.82 13.84 -11.43
C THR A 177 23.35 13.20 -10.12
N ARG A 178 23.46 11.89 -10.09
CA ARG A 178 23.13 10.97 -8.99
C ARG A 178 24.06 11.13 -7.77
N ASP A 179 25.04 12.03 -7.87
CA ASP A 179 26.19 12.13 -6.98
C ASP A 179 25.89 12.88 -5.67
N GLY A 180 24.81 13.68 -5.60
CA GLY A 180 24.45 14.39 -4.36
C GLY A 180 23.79 13.52 -3.28
N ALA A 181 23.20 12.38 -3.66
CA ALA A 181 22.52 11.48 -2.72
C ALA A 181 23.51 10.52 -2.02
N ASP A 182 24.55 10.08 -2.72
CA ASP A 182 25.56 9.17 -2.17
C ASP A 182 26.50 9.86 -1.18
N GLU A 183 26.75 11.17 -1.34
CA GLU A 183 27.63 11.93 -0.43
C GLU A 183 27.03 12.12 0.97
N LEU A 184 25.69 12.19 1.07
CA LEU A 184 24.97 12.29 2.35
C LEU A 184 24.84 10.93 3.05
N LEU A 185 24.64 9.85 2.30
CA LEU A 185 24.64 8.47 2.81
C LEU A 185 26.02 8.07 3.38
N GLY A 186 27.10 8.50 2.71
CA GLY A 186 28.47 8.24 3.16
C GLY A 186 28.93 9.07 4.36
N ARG A 187 28.22 10.14 4.74
CA ARG A 187 28.50 10.92 5.96
C ARG A 187 27.82 10.34 7.19
N TRP A 188 26.63 9.75 7.03
CA TRP A 188 25.87 9.17 8.15
C TRP A 188 26.40 7.82 8.64
N LEU A 189 27.03 7.03 7.77
CA LEU A 189 27.60 5.71 8.12
C LEU A 189 28.96 5.76 8.85
N ARG A 190 29.49 6.95 9.17
CA ARG A 190 30.80 7.13 9.81
C ARG A 190 30.76 7.68 11.24
N GLU A 191 29.57 7.91 11.79
CA GLU A 191 29.37 8.41 13.16
C GLU A 191 28.71 7.38 14.12
N GLU A 192 28.79 6.08 13.80
CA GLU A 192 28.52 4.99 14.77
C GLU A 192 29.75 4.09 14.92
#